data_AF-W2SQ26-F1
#
_entry.id   AF-W2SQ26-F1
#
_cell.length_a   1.000
_cell.length_b   1.000
_cell.length_c   1.000
_cell.angle_alpha   90.00
_cell.angle_beta   90.00
_cell.angle_gamma   90.00
#
_symmetry.space_group_name_H-M   'P 1'
#
loop_
_entity.id
_entity.type
_entity.pdbx_description
1 polymer ?
#
loop_
_entity_poly.entity_id
_entity_poly.type
_entity_poly.pdbx_seq_one_letter_code
_entity_poly.pdbx_strand_id
1 'polypeptide(L)'
;MSTSTRTLVHHHGDDTDLSNPDHMRLHKLYRPERITPSKRGVELLKTPRLNKGMAFSLYERQYLGIHGLLPPAFMTEEQQAYRVMAKLRKQPDDLAK
;
A
#
# COMPACT_ATOMS: atom_id res chain seq x y z
N MET A 1 -17.92 8.85 35.48
CA MET A 1 -17.67 10.13 34.77
C MET A 1 -17.19 9.81 33.37
N SER A 2 -17.76 10.53 32.41
CA SER A 2 -17.81 10.32 30.95
C SER A 2 -16.64 9.60 30.26
N THR A 3 -16.94 8.50 29.58
CA THR A 3 -16.12 7.86 28.55
C THR A 3 -16.23 8.64 27.24
N SER A 4 -15.17 9.33 26.83
CA SER A 4 -15.11 10.01 25.53
C SER A 4 -14.27 9.19 24.55
N THR A 5 -14.95 8.29 23.83
CA THR A 5 -14.39 7.59 22.67
C THR A 5 -14.29 8.59 21.52
N ARG A 6 -13.11 9.18 21.31
CA ARG A 6 -12.86 10.05 20.15
C ARG A 6 -12.27 9.23 19.02
N THR A 7 -13.14 8.81 18.10
CA THR A 7 -12.77 8.30 16.78
C THR A 7 -11.99 9.39 16.03
N LEU A 8 -10.67 9.23 15.88
CA LEU A 8 -9.84 10.09 15.03
C LEU A 8 -9.53 9.36 13.73
N VAL A 9 -10.40 9.56 12.75
CA VAL A 9 -10.11 9.34 11.34
C VAL A 9 -10.04 10.73 10.71
N HIS A 10 -8.83 11.26 10.53
CA HIS A 10 -8.60 12.37 9.60
C HIS A 10 -7.18 12.27 9.04
N HIS A 11 -7.11 11.99 7.74
CA HIS A 11 -5.91 12.13 6.92
C HIS A 11 -5.61 13.63 6.71
N HIS A 12 -4.69 14.16 7.49
CA HIS A 12 -3.86 15.32 7.13
C HIS A 12 -2.51 15.05 7.78
N GLY A 13 -1.40 15.27 7.08
CA GLY A 13 -0.07 14.90 7.56
C GLY A 13 0.19 15.43 8.96
N ASP A 14 0.09 14.55 9.96
CA ASP A 14 0.50 14.87 11.31
C ASP A 14 2.02 14.99 11.26
N ASP A 15 2.50 16.24 11.30
CA ASP A 15 3.86 16.61 11.69
C ASP A 15 4.06 16.15 13.15
N THR A 16 4.06 14.83 13.36
CA THR A 16 4.40 14.23 14.63
C THR A 16 5.89 14.49 14.81
N ASP A 17 6.21 15.49 15.62
CA ASP A 17 7.58 15.76 16.01
C ASP A 17 8.14 14.54 16.75
N LEU A 18 8.83 13.68 16.00
CA LEU A 18 9.45 12.45 16.50
C LEU A 18 10.68 12.73 17.39
N SER A 19 11.12 13.99 17.50
CA SER A 19 12.21 14.38 18.40
C SER A 19 11.77 14.46 19.86
N ASN A 20 10.47 14.74 20.11
CA ASN A 20 9.92 14.69 21.46
C ASN A 20 9.72 13.22 21.92
N PRO A 21 10.28 12.82 23.08
CA PRO A 21 10.20 11.44 23.56
C PRO A 21 8.77 10.94 23.81
N ASP A 22 7.85 11.81 24.23
CA ASP A 22 6.47 11.41 24.51
C ASP A 22 5.66 11.22 23.21
N HIS A 23 5.89 12.06 22.20
CA HIS A 23 5.33 11.86 20.86
C HIS A 23 5.85 10.58 20.21
N MET A 24 7.14 10.30 20.35
CA MET A 24 7.74 9.05 19.88
C MET A 24 7.07 7.83 20.53
N ARG A 25 6.91 7.84 21.87
CA ARG A 25 6.24 6.75 22.59
C ARG A 25 4.81 6.55 22.10
N LEU A 26 4.06 7.64 21.92
CA LEU A 26 2.69 7.59 21.43
C LEU A 26 2.62 7.01 20.02
N HIS A 27 3.47 7.48 19.12
CA HIS A 27 3.56 6.95 17.75
C HIS A 27 3.93 5.47 17.74
N LYS A 28 4.86 5.01 18.60
CA LYS A 28 5.20 3.58 18.70
C LYS A 28 4.05 2.74 19.24
N LEU A 29 3.23 3.27 20.14
CA LEU A 29 2.09 2.55 20.71
C LEU A 29 0.98 2.31 19.69
N TYR A 30 0.73 3.28 18.80
CA TYR A 30 -0.39 3.24 17.87
C TYR A 30 -0.03 2.94 16.41
N ARG A 31 1.26 2.98 16.01
CA ARG A 31 1.63 2.64 14.62
C ARG A 31 1.23 1.20 14.30
N PRO A 32 0.75 0.92 13.08
CA PRO A 32 0.53 -0.45 12.65
C PRO A 32 1.87 -1.20 12.52
N GLU A 33 1.92 -2.42 13.07
CA GLU A 33 3.11 -3.27 12.96
C GLU A 33 3.17 -3.99 11.60
N ARG A 34 4.39 -4.28 11.15
CA ARG A 34 4.61 -4.93 9.85
C ARG A 34 4.27 -6.42 9.97
N ILE A 35 3.42 -6.90 9.06
CA ILE A 35 3.04 -8.32 8.95
C ILE A 35 3.67 -8.90 7.69
N THR A 36 4.53 -9.91 7.86
CA THR A 36 5.18 -10.59 6.73
C THR A 36 4.24 -11.65 6.15
N PRO A 37 3.97 -11.65 4.82
CA PRO A 37 3.12 -12.65 4.22
C PRO A 37 3.81 -14.02 4.11
N SER A 38 3.05 -15.09 4.36
CA SER A 38 3.49 -16.47 4.13
C SER A 38 3.45 -16.87 2.65
N LYS A 39 2.53 -16.28 1.87
CA LYS A 39 2.35 -16.57 0.44
C LYS A 39 3.57 -16.15 -0.39
N ARG A 40 3.80 -16.87 -1.49
CA ARG A 40 4.91 -16.65 -2.45
C ARG A 40 4.45 -16.92 -3.88
N GLY A 41 5.25 -16.49 -4.86
CA GLY A 41 5.01 -16.80 -6.27
C GLY A 41 3.63 -16.37 -6.77
N VAL A 42 3.00 -17.24 -7.57
CA VAL A 42 1.68 -16.98 -8.17
C VAL A 42 0.59 -16.75 -7.11
N GLU A 43 0.65 -17.42 -5.97
CA GLU A 43 -0.36 -17.27 -4.92
C GLU A 43 -0.35 -15.86 -4.30
N LEU A 44 0.85 -15.29 -4.14
CA LEU A 44 1.01 -13.91 -3.71
C LEU A 44 0.43 -12.93 -4.75
N LEU A 45 0.71 -13.15 -6.04
CA LEU A 45 0.16 -12.32 -7.12
C LEU A 45 -1.37 -12.43 -7.24
N LYS A 46 -1.95 -13.58 -6.91
CA LYS A 46 -3.41 -13.78 -6.88
C LYS A 46 -4.08 -13.18 -5.64
N THR A 47 -3.33 -12.76 -4.63
CA THR A 47 -3.89 -12.19 -3.39
C THR A 47 -3.94 -10.66 -3.50
N PRO A 48 -5.11 -10.01 -3.70
CA PRO A 48 -5.19 -8.58 -4.02
C PRO A 48 -4.57 -7.67 -2.96
N ARG A 49 -4.69 -8.04 -1.67
CA ARG A 49 -4.12 -7.26 -0.55
C ARG A 49 -2.58 -7.27 -0.51
N LEU A 50 -1.93 -8.19 -1.21
CA LEU A 50 -0.46 -8.32 -1.23
C LEU A 50 0.12 -7.87 -2.58
N ASN A 51 -0.64 -7.98 -3.65
CA ASN A 51 -0.15 -7.77 -5.00
C ASN A 51 0.02 -6.28 -5.33
N LYS A 52 1.27 -5.86 -5.52
CA LYS A 52 1.65 -4.51 -6.00
C LYS A 52 1.82 -4.42 -7.52
N GLY A 53 1.59 -5.51 -8.25
CA GLY A 53 1.80 -5.61 -9.69
C GLY A 53 3.23 -5.25 -10.08
N MET A 54 3.39 -4.36 -11.06
CA MET A 54 4.71 -3.91 -11.51
C MET A 54 5.43 -2.96 -10.53
N ALA A 55 4.80 -2.61 -9.40
CA ALA A 55 5.42 -1.78 -8.36
C ALA A 55 6.28 -2.59 -7.38
N PHE A 56 6.30 -3.92 -7.50
CA PHE A 56 7.35 -4.71 -6.88
C PHE A 56 8.71 -4.35 -7.47
N SER A 57 9.64 -3.95 -6.60
CA SER A 57 11.06 -3.76 -6.91
C SER A 57 11.72 -5.08 -7.33
N LEU A 58 12.88 -5.01 -7.98
CA LEU A 58 13.63 -6.20 -8.39
C LEU A 58 13.92 -7.13 -7.19
N TYR A 59 14.35 -6.56 -6.07
CA TYR A 59 14.64 -7.31 -4.85
C TYR A 59 13.41 -8.01 -4.28
N GLU A 60 12.29 -7.30 -4.13
CA GLU A 60 11.04 -7.92 -3.68
C GLU A 60 10.63 -9.06 -4.61
N ARG A 61 10.81 -8.91 -5.93
CA ARG A 61 10.47 -9.97 -6.88
C ARG A 61 11.30 -11.23 -6.67
N GLN A 62 12.59 -11.08 -6.42
CA GLN A 62 13.49 -12.20 -6.14
C GLN A 62 13.15 -12.86 -4.80
N TYR A 63 13.02 -12.08 -3.71
CA TYR A 63 12.73 -12.59 -2.37
C TYR A 63 11.34 -13.24 -2.24
N LEU A 64 10.34 -12.73 -2.95
CA LEU A 64 8.97 -13.25 -2.92
C LEU A 64 8.72 -14.35 -3.96
N GLY A 65 9.72 -14.71 -4.78
CA GLY A 65 9.64 -15.77 -5.78
C GLY A 65 8.73 -15.43 -6.96
N ILE A 66 8.62 -14.15 -7.34
CA ILE A 66 7.79 -13.66 -8.44
C ILE A 66 8.61 -13.09 -9.61
N HIS A 67 9.95 -13.12 -9.52
CA HIS A 67 10.82 -12.78 -10.64
C HIS A 67 10.58 -13.74 -11.81
N GLY A 68 10.43 -13.21 -13.03
CA GLY A 68 10.04 -13.96 -14.22
C GLY A 68 8.54 -14.14 -14.43
N LEU A 69 7.70 -13.93 -13.40
CA LEU A 69 6.23 -14.01 -13.52
C LEU A 69 5.57 -12.68 -13.94
N LEU A 70 6.33 -11.58 -13.86
CA LEU A 70 5.89 -10.23 -14.21
C LEU A 70 6.70 -9.71 -15.39
N PRO A 71 6.15 -8.83 -16.24
CA PRO A 71 6.91 -8.15 -17.29
C PRO A 71 8.17 -7.47 -16.74
N PRO A 72 9.25 -7.33 -17.55
CA PRO A 72 10.52 -6.73 -17.14
C PRO A 72 10.47 -5.19 -17.08
N ALA A 73 9.38 -4.64 -16.55
CA ALA A 73 9.19 -3.22 -16.30
C ALA A 73 8.85 -2.98 -14.82
N PHE A 74 9.30 -1.85 -14.30
CA PHE A 74 9.04 -1.39 -12.93
C PHE A 74 8.26 -0.09 -13.00
N MET A 75 7.26 0.07 -12.12
CA MET A 75 6.44 1.27 -12.08
C MET A 75 6.26 1.76 -10.65
N THR A 76 6.10 3.06 -10.46
CA THR A 76 5.62 3.59 -9.18
C THR A 76 4.11 3.36 -9.04
N GLU A 77 3.59 3.43 -7.82
CA GLU A 77 2.15 3.39 -7.57
C GLU A 77 1.41 4.50 -8.34
N GLU A 78 1.97 5.71 -8.36
CA GLU A 78 1.42 6.85 -9.10
C GLU A 78 1.36 6.59 -10.62
N GLN A 79 2.39 5.97 -11.21
CA GLN A 79 2.39 5.59 -12.62
C GLN A 79 1.31 4.54 -12.92
N GLN A 80 1.12 3.57 -12.03
CA GLN A 80 0.04 2.58 -12.16
C GLN A 80 -1.33 3.25 -12.08
N ALA A 81 -1.53 4.13 -11.08
CA ALA A 81 -2.76 4.90 -10.91
C ALA A 81 -3.06 5.76 -12.16
N TYR A 82 -2.06 6.45 -12.71
CA TYR A 82 -2.20 7.22 -13.93
C TYR A 82 -2.67 6.35 -15.10
N ARG A 83 -2.07 5.17 -15.31
CA ARG A 83 -2.47 4.25 -16.40
C ARG A 83 -3.89 3.74 -16.23
N VAL A 84 -4.29 3.41 -15.00
CA VAL A 84 -5.66 2.98 -14.70
C VAL A 84 -6.64 4.12 -14.97
N MET A 85 -6.39 5.31 -14.43
CA MET A 85 -7.26 6.48 -14.62
C MET A 85 -7.35 6.90 -16.09
N ALA A 86 -6.25 6.83 -16.85
CA ALA A 86 -6.26 7.10 -18.28
C ALA A 86 -7.11 6.09 -19.05
N LYS A 87 -7.11 4.82 -18.65
CA LYS A 87 -7.97 3.78 -19.25
C LYS A 87 -9.44 3.98 -18.85
N LEU A 88 -9.69 4.34 -17.60
CA LEU A 88 -11.03 4.56 -17.04
C LEU A 88 -11.73 5.74 -17.74
N ARG A 89 -11.02 6.86 -17.93
CA ARG A 89 -11.53 8.06 -18.62
C ARG A 89 -11.83 7.84 -20.10
N LYS A 90 -11.28 6.79 -20.71
CA LYS A 90 -11.52 6.41 -22.11
C LYS A 90 -12.70 5.46 -22.29
N GLN A 91 -13.31 4.97 -21.21
CA GLN A 91 -14.48 4.08 -21.32
C GLN A 91 -15.70 4.85 -21.86
N PRO A 92 -16.56 4.19 -22.66
CA PRO A 92 -17.67 4.84 -23.35
C PRO A 92 -18.78 5.30 -22.40
N ASP A 93 -18.98 4.62 -21.27
CA ASP A 93 -20.02 4.89 -20.27
C ASP A 93 -19.53 4.54 -18.87
N ASP A 94 -20.36 4.81 -17.86
CA ASP A 94 -20.02 4.58 -16.44
C ASP A 94 -20.11 3.12 -16.01
N LEU A 95 -20.86 2.27 -16.71
CA LEU A 95 -20.95 0.83 -16.38
C LEU A 95 -19.68 0.09 -16.83
N ALA A 96 -19.07 0.55 -17.93
CA ALA A 96 -17.80 0.03 -18.43
C ALA A 96 -16.56 0.50 -17.66
N LYS A 97 -16.71 1.49 -16.75
CA LYS A 97 -15.65 1.99 -15.87
C LYS A 97 -15.43 1.05 -14.68
#